data_AF-A0A7L0T9H4-F1
#
_entry.id   AF-A0A7L0T9H4-F1
#
_cell.length_a   1.000
_cell.length_b   1.000
_cell.length_c   1.000
_cell.angle_alpha   90.00
_cell.angle_beta   90.00
_cell.angle_gamma   90.00
#
_symmetry.space_group_name_H-M   'P 1'
#
loop_
_entity.id
_entity.type
_entity.pdbx_description
1 polymer ?
#
loop_
_entity_poly.entity_id
_entity_poly.type
_entity_poly.pdbx_seq_one_letter_code
_entity_poly.pdbx_strand_id
1 'polypeptide(L)'
;VFQGRILARRLVGQETRYEVEVKTPYQHRFPLVSREYVWVPNTCGCPPLREGGEYLLMARRHVNYERTLNRILLRDDGYARPWTPREERLVREAARHC
;
A
#
# COMPACT_ATOMS: atom_id res chain seq x y z
N VAL A 1 -1.74 6.37 -3.78
CA VAL A 1 -0.29 6.50 -3.54
C VAL A 1 -0.08 7.18 -2.21
N PHE A 2 0.64 6.55 -1.30
CA PHE A 2 0.93 7.09 0.03
C PHE A 2 2.24 6.53 0.57
N GLN A 3 2.92 7.31 1.42
CA GLN A 3 3.97 6.79 2.30
C GLN A 3 3.30 6.07 3.48
N GLY A 4 3.74 4.86 3.77
CA GLY A 4 3.25 4.09 4.90
C GLY A 4 4.35 3.31 5.61
N ARG A 5 4.19 3.14 6.92
CA ARG A 5 5.03 2.29 7.76
C ARG A 5 4.32 0.95 8.00
N ILE A 6 5.01 -0.15 7.73
CA ILE A 6 4.45 -1.49 7.98
C ILE A 6 4.47 -1.74 9.49
N LEU A 7 3.31 -2.00 10.07
CA LEU A 7 3.17 -2.31 11.49
C LEU A 7 3.18 -3.81 11.75
N ALA A 8 2.47 -4.57 10.93
CA ALA A 8 2.35 -6.01 11.06
C ALA A 8 2.12 -6.69 9.71
N ARG A 9 2.56 -7.94 9.59
CA ARG A 9 2.26 -8.83 8.45
C ARG A 9 1.50 -10.07 8.92
N ARG A 10 0.44 -10.45 8.19
CA ARG A 10 -0.30 -11.69 8.44
C ARG A 10 -0.63 -12.42 7.14
N LEU A 11 -0.44 -13.73 7.12
CA LEU A 11 -0.98 -14.59 6.06
C LEU A 11 -2.45 -14.89 6.36
N VAL A 12 -3.31 -14.69 5.37
CA VAL A 12 -4.76 -14.94 5.45
C VAL A 12 -5.16 -15.71 4.20
N GLY A 13 -5.34 -17.02 4.33
CA GLY A 13 -5.56 -17.90 3.18
C GLY A 13 -4.38 -17.85 2.21
N GLN A 14 -4.65 -17.45 0.96
CA GLN A 14 -3.64 -17.32 -0.11
C GLN A 14 -3.12 -15.87 -0.29
N GLU A 15 -3.41 -15.00 0.67
CA GLU A 15 -3.06 -13.58 0.60
C GLU A 15 -2.22 -13.16 1.80
N THR A 16 -1.44 -12.09 1.60
CA THR A 16 -0.71 -11.42 2.65
C THR A 16 -1.42 -10.11 2.97
N ARG A 17 -1.78 -9.91 4.23
CA ARG A 17 -2.33 -8.65 4.73
C ARG A 17 -1.27 -7.92 5.55
N TYR A 18 -1.04 -6.67 5.19
CA TYR A 18 -0.20 -5.74 5.93
C TYR A 18 -1.09 -4.76 6.70
N GLU A 19 -0.80 -4.57 7.98
CA GLU A 19 -1.26 -3.40 8.73
C GLU A 19 -0.28 -2.26 8.48
N VAL A 20 -0.79 -1.12 8.02
CA VAL A 20 0.03 0.00 7.57
C VAL A 20 -0.40 1.28 8.27
N GLU A 21 0.54 1.96 8.90
CA GLU A 21 0.35 3.34 9.36
C GLU A 21 0.56 4.29 8.18
N VAL A 22 -0.48 5.05 7.80
CA VAL A 22 -0.39 6.04 6.73
C VAL A 22 0.28 7.30 7.26
N LYS A 23 1.47 7.61 6.73
CA LYS A 23 2.26 8.79 7.14
C LYS A 23 1.95 10.01 6.28
N THR A 24 1.90 9.84 4.97
CA THR A 24 1.60 10.94 4.04
C THR A 24 0.82 10.42 2.84
N PRO A 25 -0.44 10.85 2.65
CA PRO A 25 -1.17 10.60 1.42
C PRO A 25 -0.69 11.56 0.33
N TYR A 26 -0.29 11.03 -0.83
CA TYR A 26 0.10 11.85 -1.99
C TYR A 26 -1.03 11.97 -3.01
N GLN A 27 -1.70 10.85 -3.29
CA GLN A 27 -2.80 10.79 -4.24
C GLN A 27 -3.76 9.69 -3.84
N HIS A 28 -5.05 10.00 -3.69
CA HIS A 28 -6.06 9.01 -3.34
C HIS A 28 -7.41 9.36 -3.97
N ARG A 29 -8.13 8.35 -4.44
CA ARG A 29 -9.51 8.47 -4.97
C ARG A 29 -10.55 7.89 -4.02
N PHE A 30 -10.11 7.45 -2.85
CA PHE A 30 -10.92 6.91 -1.78
C PHE A 30 -10.34 7.42 -0.45
N PRO A 31 -11.13 7.48 0.64
CA PRO A 31 -10.63 7.90 1.94
C PRO A 31 -9.50 6.98 2.41
N LEU A 32 -8.41 7.58 2.87
CA LEU A 32 -7.36 6.89 3.62
C LEU A 32 -7.43 7.37 5.07
N VAL A 33 -7.39 6.44 6.01
CA VAL A 33 -7.28 6.74 7.45
C VAL A 33 -5.85 6.47 7.93
N SER A 34 -5.53 6.87 9.15
CA SER A 34 -4.18 6.75 9.72
C SER A 34 -3.67 5.30 9.80
N ARG A 35 -4.57 4.32 9.81
CA ARG A 35 -4.24 2.89 9.90
C ARG A 35 -5.09 2.08 8.94
N GLU A 36 -4.41 1.49 7.96
CA GLU A 36 -5.03 0.77 6.85
C GLU A 36 -4.63 -0.70 6.81
N TYR A 37 -5.49 -1.52 6.21
CA TYR A 37 -5.16 -2.90 5.85
C TYR A 37 -4.93 -3.03 4.35
N VAL A 38 -3.68 -3.28 3.97
CA VAL A 38 -3.25 -3.46 2.58
C VAL A 38 -3.11 -4.94 2.29
N TRP A 39 -3.81 -5.41 1.27
CA TRP A 39 -3.81 -6.81 0.84
C TRP A 39 -2.92 -6.99 -0.38
N VAL A 40 -2.15 -8.07 -0.39
CA VAL A 40 -1.36 -8.53 -1.53
C VAL A 40 -1.82 -9.94 -1.87
N PRO A 41 -2.16 -10.24 -3.14
CA PRO A 41 -2.77 -11.51 -3.53
C PRO A 41 -1.73 -12.63 -3.69
N ASN A 42 -0.87 -12.80 -2.68
CA ASN A 42 0.17 -13.82 -2.67
C ASN A 42 0.61 -14.17 -1.25
N THR A 43 1.45 -15.21 -1.15
CA THR A 43 2.11 -15.65 0.08
C THR A 43 3.64 -15.61 -0.01
N CYS A 44 4.21 -15.30 -1.19
CA CYS A 44 5.65 -15.20 -1.45
C CYS A 44 6.39 -14.16 -0.57
N GLY A 45 5.67 -13.19 0.02
CA GLY A 45 6.30 -12.04 0.66
C GLY A 45 6.86 -11.02 -0.34
N CYS A 46 6.32 -11.01 -1.55
CA CYS A 46 6.62 -10.04 -2.60
C CYS A 46 5.46 -9.04 -2.71
N PRO A 47 5.69 -7.72 -2.73
CA PRO A 47 6.97 -7.03 -2.55
C PRO A 47 7.56 -7.22 -1.14
N PRO A 48 8.90 -7.12 -0.96
CA PRO A 48 9.61 -7.40 0.28
C PRO A 48 9.41 -6.29 1.33
N LEU A 49 8.20 -6.25 1.89
CA LEU A 49 7.78 -5.32 2.92
C LEU A 49 8.12 -5.90 4.31
N ARG A 50 8.90 -5.16 5.08
CA ARG A 50 9.33 -5.55 6.43
C ARG A 50 8.63 -4.70 7.48
N GLU A 51 8.22 -5.32 8.57
CA GLU A 51 7.69 -4.63 9.74
C GLU A 51 8.67 -3.56 10.24
N GLY A 52 8.14 -2.40 10.64
CA GLY A 52 8.90 -1.21 10.99
C GLY A 52 9.45 -0.42 9.79
N GLY A 53 9.51 -1.01 8.59
CA GLY A 53 9.97 -0.35 7.38
C GLY A 53 8.97 0.65 6.83
N GLU A 54 9.49 1.73 6.23
CA GLU A 54 8.69 2.75 5.56
C GLU A 54 8.82 2.62 4.04
N TYR A 55 7.69 2.76 3.35
CA TYR A 55 7.58 2.49 1.93
C TYR A 55 6.65 3.48 1.25
N LEU A 56 6.96 3.81 0.00
CA LEU A 56 6.02 4.41 -0.93
C LEU A 56 5.17 3.30 -1.56
N LEU A 57 3.86 3.34 -1.32
CA LEU A 57 2.91 2.32 -1.76
C LEU A 57 1.93 2.87 -2.79
N MET A 58 1.86 2.20 -3.93
CA MET A 58 0.81 2.41 -4.94
C MET A 58 -0.20 1.27 -4.87
N ALA A 59 -1.19 1.44 -4.00
CA ALA A 59 -2.32 0.54 -3.88
C ALA A 59 -3.57 1.09 -4.58
N ARG A 60 -4.47 0.19 -4.95
CA ARG A 60 -5.78 0.51 -5.56
C ARG A 60 -6.91 -0.02 -4.70
N ARG A 61 -8.08 0.61 -4.81
CA ARG A 61 -9.31 0.03 -4.26
C ARG A 61 -9.70 -1.19 -5.11
N HIS A 62 -9.96 -2.31 -4.46
CA HIS A 62 -10.48 -3.52 -5.09
C HIS A 62 -11.83 -3.86 -4.47
N VAL A 63 -12.85 -3.92 -5.32
CA VAL A 63 -14.17 -4.41 -4.97
C VAL A 63 -14.40 -5.68 -5.78
N ASN A 64 -14.75 -6.78 -5.11
CA ASN A 64 -15.06 -8.03 -5.80
C ASN A 64 -16.37 -7.93 -6.59
N TYR A 65 -16.60 -8.91 -7.47
CA TYR A 65 -17.79 -8.96 -8.31
C TYR A 65 -19.08 -8.93 -7.48
N GLU A 66 -19.12 -9.69 -6.39
CA GLU A 66 -20.26 -9.78 -5.47
C GLU A 66 -20.45 -8.50 -4.62
N ARG A 67 -19.53 -7.53 -4.71
CA ARG A 67 -19.52 -6.25 -3.95
C ARG A 67 -19.54 -6.40 -2.43
N THR A 68 -19.14 -7.55 -1.91
CA THR A 68 -19.05 -7.84 -0.47
C THR A 68 -17.69 -7.50 0.13
N LEU A 69 -16.65 -7.43 -0.70
CA LEU A 69 -15.29 -7.07 -0.31
C LEU A 69 -14.96 -5.70 -0.88
N ASN A 70 -14.50 -4.80 -0.02
CA ASN A 70 -13.98 -3.50 -0.38
C ASN A 70 -12.66 -3.29 0.35
N ARG A 71 -11.54 -3.48 -0.36
CA ARG A 71 -10.22 -3.52 0.26
C ARG A 71 -9.19 -2.72 -0.53
N ILE A 72 -8.12 -2.33 0.16
CA ILE A 72 -6.94 -1.73 -0.46
C ILE A 72 -6.04 -2.88 -0.93
N LEU A 73 -5.82 -2.96 -2.24
CA LEU A 73 -5.03 -4.00 -2.88
C LEU A 73 -3.73 -3.40 -3.42
N LEU A 74 -2.61 -3.95 -2.96
CA LEU A 74 -1.29 -3.76 -3.56
C LEU A 74 -1.02 -4.98 -4.44
N ARG A 75 -0.75 -4.75 -5.72
CA ARG A 75 -0.41 -5.84 -6.63
C ARG A 75 0.96 -6.41 -6.25
N ASP A 76 1.17 -7.69 -6.53
CA ASP A 76 2.45 -8.39 -6.35
C ASP A 76 3.59 -7.77 -7.19
N ASP A 77 3.26 -7.32 -8.39
CA ASP A 77 4.10 -6.52 -9.30
C ASP A 77 3.96 -4.99 -9.10
N GLY A 78 3.22 -4.58 -8.08
CA GLY A 78 2.87 -3.18 -7.82
C GLY A 78 4.04 -2.35 -7.32
N TYR A 79 3.90 -1.03 -7.42
CA TYR A 79 4.92 -0.11 -6.92
C TYR A 79 4.92 -0.08 -5.39
N ALA A 80 5.94 -0.73 -4.81
CA ALA A 80 6.25 -0.70 -3.39
C ALA A 80 7.77 -0.55 -3.24
N ARG A 81 8.23 0.65 -2.90
CA ARG A 81 9.65 0.97 -2.78
C ARG A 81 9.96 1.49 -1.39
N PRO A 82 11.15 1.20 -0.83
CA PRO A 82 11.58 1.81 0.42
C PRO A 82 11.48 3.33 0.34
N TRP A 83 11.00 3.95 1.41
CA TRP A 83 10.88 5.39 1.50
C TRP A 83 12.28 6.03 1.51
N THR A 84 12.50 7.01 0.63
CA THR A 84 13.73 7.80 0.58
C THR A 84 13.42 9.25 0.21
N PRO A 85 14.32 10.21 0.51
CA PRO A 85 14.15 11.59 0.04
C PRO A 85 14.01 11.71 -1.49
N ARG A 86 14.61 10.77 -2.24
CA ARG A 86 14.45 10.69 -3.70
C ARG A 86 13.01 10.33 -4.08
N GLU A 87 12.44 9.30 -3.45
CA GLU A 87 11.05 8.90 -3.67
C GLU A 87 10.09 10.03 -3.31
N GLU A 88 10.36 10.76 -2.23
CA GLU A 88 9.55 11.92 -1.83
C GLU A 88 9.48 12.99 -2.92
N ARG A 89 10.64 13.37 -3.46
CA ARG A 89 10.70 14.36 -4.53
C ARG A 89 9.93 13.89 -5.76
N LEU A 90 10.16 12.65 -6.19
CA LEU A 90 9.53 12.07 -7.39
C LEU A 90 8.01 12.01 -7.25
N VAL A 91 7.49 11.54 -6.11
CA VAL A 91 6.03 11.41 -5.93
C VAL A 91 5.36 12.78 -5.81
N ARG A 92 5.99 13.76 -5.15
CA ARG A 92 5.46 15.12 -5.05
C ARG A 92 5.42 15.81 -6.41
N GLU A 93 6.44 15.61 -7.24
CA GLU A 93 6.46 16.11 -8.61
C GLU A 93 5.37 15.46 -9.47
N ALA A 94 5.25 14.13 -9.42
CA ALA A 94 4.20 13.41 -10.13
C ALA A 94 2.78 13.85 -9.72
N ALA A 95 2.56 14.08 -8.42
CA ALA A 95 1.27 14.50 -7.88
C ALA A 95 0.83 15.90 -8.36
N ARG A 96 1.75 16.77 -8.80
CA ARG A 96 1.41 18.10 -9.36
C ARG A 96 0.85 18.04 -10.78
N HIS A 97 1.07 16.93 -11.49
CA HIS A 97 0.71 16.77 -12.90
C HIS A 97 -0.50 15.85 -13.11
N CYS A 98 -1.29 15.57 -12.07
CA CYS A 98 -2.39 14.61 -12.05
C CYS A 98 -3.77 15.24 -11.91
#